data_AF-A0A413USP2-F1
#
_entry.id   AF-A0A413USP2-F1
#
_cell.length_a   1.000
_cell.length_b   1.000
_cell.length_c   1.000
_cell.angle_alpha   90.00
_cell.angle_beta   90.00
_cell.angle_gamma   90.00
#
_symmetry.space_group_name_H-M   'P 1'
#
loop_
_entity.id
_entity.type
_entity.pdbx_description
1 polymer ?
#
loop_
_entity_poly.entity_id
_entity_poly.type
_entity_poly.pdbx_seq_one_letter_code
_entity_poly.pdbx_strand_id
1 'polypeptide(L)'
;MNQNQVTASLAIVAVSNGTTVNGYVRVDNGPLIQAWTKGSDKYTPDFEALAEDKRPIVIVVLRDVSSGRILIPSRLVFKYNGTELAFGEDGLCNTEQFVGMFKRVTGYNVSVDSQSYPMTGLRVVKNLVPISGYDNDRITVSGEVEIGGHTVSFNELATDVVIQESSGKQYELFITSDKGTQIINPSEVLTLKASLYSGGDLINDLGNITLQWKKQLPSGEANLGTQGTQNIAANDIDGSLVVSCEAVQNAKVIAKGFITVFDLSDPILAAF
;
A
#
# COMPACT_ATOMS: atom_id res chain seq x y z
N MET A 1 -9.54 -16.53 16.49
CA MET A 1 -10.06 -15.86 15.29
C MET A 1 -9.40 -14.51 15.23
N ASN A 2 -8.28 -14.39 14.51
CA ASN A 2 -7.63 -13.10 14.32
C ASN A 2 -8.40 -12.41 13.19
N GLN A 3 -8.97 -11.24 13.47
CA GLN A 3 -9.47 -10.35 12.43
C GLN A 3 -8.27 -9.89 11.61
N ASN A 4 -8.25 -10.25 10.33
CA ASN A 4 -7.35 -9.61 9.38
C ASN A 4 -7.81 -8.16 9.23
N GLN A 5 -7.14 -7.23 9.92
CA GLN A 5 -7.31 -5.81 9.67
C GLN A 5 -6.55 -5.44 8.39
N VAL A 6 -7.23 -4.77 7.48
CA VAL A 6 -6.64 -4.18 6.28
C VAL A 6 -6.71 -2.68 6.43
N THR A 7 -5.56 -2.02 6.37
CA THR A 7 -5.47 -0.57 6.62
C THR A 7 -5.13 0.18 5.36
N ALA A 8 -5.99 1.12 4.97
CA ALA A 8 -5.62 2.27 4.15
C ALA A 8 -6.18 3.51 4.85
N SER A 9 -5.37 4.56 4.95
CA SER A 9 -5.80 5.83 5.52
C SER A 9 -6.27 6.77 4.43
N LEU A 10 -7.53 7.16 4.52
CA LEU A 10 -8.07 8.38 3.91
C LEU A 10 -7.94 9.50 4.96
N ALA A 11 -7.40 10.66 4.60
CA ALA A 11 -7.60 11.85 5.42
C ALA A 11 -8.06 13.03 4.58
N ILE A 12 -9.11 13.68 5.07
CA ILE A 12 -9.67 14.88 4.48
C ILE A 12 -8.98 16.07 5.13
N VAL A 13 -8.30 16.91 4.35
CA VAL A 13 -7.65 18.14 4.85
C VAL A 13 -8.40 19.35 4.29
N ALA A 14 -9.29 19.90 5.12
CA ALA A 14 -9.97 21.18 4.92
C ALA A 14 -9.17 22.30 5.61
N VAL A 15 -9.20 23.60 5.27
CA VAL A 15 -9.42 24.43 4.07
C VAL A 15 -8.49 25.63 4.34
N SER A 16 -7.77 26.13 3.34
CA SER A 16 -7.25 27.51 3.34
C SER A 16 -7.92 28.25 2.19
N ASN A 17 -8.57 29.38 2.45
CA ASN A 17 -9.19 30.25 1.44
C ASN A 17 -10.27 29.62 0.53
N GLY A 18 -11.08 28.68 1.03
CA GLY A 18 -12.24 28.14 0.30
C GLY A 18 -11.93 26.95 -0.63
N THR A 19 -10.70 26.44 -0.64
CA THR A 19 -10.31 25.23 -1.38
C THR A 19 -10.22 24.01 -0.46
N THR A 20 -10.86 22.91 -0.86
CA THR A 20 -10.79 21.61 -0.17
C THR A 20 -9.70 20.75 -0.80
N VAL A 21 -8.89 20.06 0.02
CA VAL A 21 -7.88 19.09 -0.44
C VAL A 21 -8.17 17.71 0.13
N ASN A 22 -8.20 16.74 -0.77
CA ASN A 22 -8.26 15.33 -0.41
C ASN A 22 -6.86 14.74 -0.45
N GLY A 23 -6.46 14.03 0.61
CA GLY A 23 -5.16 13.41 0.71
C GLY A 23 -5.24 11.95 1.11
N TYR A 24 -4.32 11.15 0.60
CA TYR A 24 -4.23 9.75 0.97
C TYR A 24 -2.80 9.22 0.89
N VAL A 25 -2.56 8.12 1.61
CA VAL A 25 -1.33 7.35 1.51
C VAL A 25 -1.56 6.17 0.58
N ARG A 26 -0.65 6.02 -0.39
CA ARG A 26 -0.58 4.90 -1.32
C ARG A 26 0.74 4.17 -1.13
N VAL A 27 0.72 2.85 -1.27
CA VAL A 27 1.92 2.02 -1.31
C VAL A 27 2.06 1.40 -2.69
N ASP A 28 3.20 1.63 -3.33
CA ASP A 28 3.58 1.03 -4.60
C ASP A 28 4.60 -0.09 -4.43
N ASN A 29 4.72 -0.93 -5.48
CA ASN A 29 5.70 -2.01 -5.62
C ASN A 29 5.59 -3.17 -4.63
N GLY A 30 4.59 -3.18 -3.76
CA GLY A 30 4.37 -4.29 -2.83
C GLY A 30 3.55 -3.84 -1.63
N PRO A 31 2.79 -4.73 -0.98
CA PRO A 31 2.16 -4.37 0.28
C PRO A 31 3.24 -4.17 1.36
N LEU A 32 2.93 -3.34 2.36
CA LEU A 32 3.70 -3.26 3.61
C LEU A 32 3.31 -4.43 4.53
N ILE A 33 3.48 -5.65 4.05
CA ILE A 33 3.23 -6.86 4.82
C ILE A 33 4.50 -7.70 4.77
N GLN A 34 4.95 -8.21 5.90
CA GLN A 34 6.06 -9.14 5.97
C GLN A 34 5.76 -10.27 6.97
N ALA A 35 5.80 -11.50 6.48
CA ALA A 35 5.72 -12.69 7.31
C ALA A 35 7.11 -13.13 7.77
N TRP A 36 7.21 -13.75 8.94
CA TRP A 36 8.47 -14.29 9.48
C TRP A 36 8.27 -15.69 10.06
N THR A 37 9.26 -16.58 9.91
CA THR A 37 9.20 -17.92 10.50
C THR A 37 10.00 -17.99 11.79
N LYS A 38 9.35 -18.41 12.88
CA LYS A 38 9.98 -18.48 14.20
C LYS A 38 11.19 -19.42 14.22
N GLY A 39 12.29 -18.90 14.79
CA GLY A 39 13.57 -19.63 14.84
C GLY A 39 14.33 -19.65 13.52
N SER A 40 13.99 -18.78 12.56
CA SER A 40 14.70 -18.61 11.30
C SER A 40 14.86 -17.13 10.93
N ASP A 41 15.81 -16.83 10.05
CA ASP A 41 16.02 -15.49 9.48
C ASP A 41 15.31 -15.33 8.13
N LYS A 42 14.20 -16.04 7.93
CA LYS A 42 13.42 -16.02 6.68
C LYS A 42 12.24 -15.06 6.79
N TYR A 43 12.16 -14.14 5.83
CA TYR A 43 11.10 -13.15 5.70
C TYR A 43 10.39 -13.29 4.36
N THR A 44 9.07 -13.11 4.33
CA THR A 44 8.27 -13.20 3.11
C THR A 44 7.33 -12.00 2.96
N PRO A 45 7.46 -11.19 1.90
CA PRO A 45 8.61 -11.12 1.00
C PRO A 45 9.87 -10.66 1.75
N ASP A 46 11.04 -11.11 1.30
CA ASP A 46 12.33 -10.56 1.73
C ASP A 46 12.59 -9.26 0.94
N PHE A 47 12.41 -8.11 1.60
CA PHE A 47 12.58 -6.80 0.96
C PHE A 47 14.03 -6.54 0.55
N GLU A 48 15.01 -7.13 1.24
CA GLU A 48 16.43 -6.95 0.93
C GLU A 48 16.83 -7.72 -0.33
N ALA A 49 16.21 -8.89 -0.54
CA ALA A 49 16.38 -9.68 -1.76
C ALA A 49 15.71 -9.07 -2.99
N LEU A 50 14.73 -8.18 -2.83
CA LEU A 50 14.12 -7.46 -3.94
C LEU A 50 15.09 -6.42 -4.54
N ALA A 51 15.03 -6.27 -5.86
CA ALA A 51 15.62 -5.13 -6.55
C ALA A 51 15.06 -3.82 -5.97
N GLU A 52 15.89 -2.77 -5.84
CA GLU A 52 15.52 -1.55 -5.13
C GLU A 52 14.23 -0.90 -5.71
N ASP A 53 14.06 -0.91 -7.03
CA ASP A 53 12.88 -0.37 -7.71
C ASP A 53 11.61 -1.24 -7.54
N LYS A 54 11.74 -2.42 -6.96
CA LYS A 54 10.65 -3.34 -6.62
C LYS A 54 10.32 -3.38 -5.13
N ARG A 55 11.02 -2.61 -4.30
CA ARG A 55 10.71 -2.53 -2.86
C ARG A 55 9.52 -1.62 -2.60
N PRO A 56 8.70 -1.91 -1.57
CA PRO A 56 7.57 -1.06 -1.20
C PRO A 56 7.98 0.39 -1.03
N ILE A 57 7.19 1.30 -1.59
CA ILE A 57 7.38 2.74 -1.45
C ILE A 57 6.06 3.41 -1.05
N VAL A 58 6.12 4.16 0.04
CA VAL A 58 5.00 4.92 0.61
C VAL A 58 5.00 6.33 0.03
N ILE A 59 3.84 6.75 -0.46
CA ILE A 59 3.66 7.98 -1.22
C ILE A 59 2.39 8.68 -0.74
N VAL A 60 2.44 10.00 -0.64
CA VAL A 60 1.26 10.82 -0.42
C VAL A 60 0.79 11.39 -1.76
N VAL A 61 -0.50 11.24 -2.04
CA VAL A 61 -1.15 11.93 -3.16
C VAL A 61 -2.17 12.90 -2.59
N LEU A 62 -2.08 14.15 -3.03
CA LEU A 62 -2.98 15.23 -2.65
C LEU A 62 -3.70 15.74 -3.90
N ARG A 63 -5.00 16.00 -3.79
CA ARG A 63 -5.83 16.53 -4.87
C ARG A 63 -6.62 17.74 -4.40
N ASP A 64 -6.54 18.83 -5.15
CA ASP A 64 -7.46 19.95 -5.04
C ASP A 64 -8.83 19.53 -5.57
N VAL A 65 -9.85 19.54 -4.72
CA VAL A 65 -11.21 19.13 -5.05
C VAL A 65 -11.87 20.04 -6.09
N SER A 66 -11.54 21.33 -6.06
CA SER A 66 -12.17 22.32 -6.95
C SER A 66 -11.69 22.23 -8.39
N SER A 67 -10.39 21.96 -8.58
CA SER A 67 -9.76 21.91 -9.90
C SER A 67 -9.46 20.50 -10.39
N GLY A 68 -9.56 19.50 -9.51
CA GLY A 68 -9.08 18.15 -9.76
C GLY A 68 -7.55 18.04 -9.83
N ARG A 69 -6.80 19.13 -9.62
CA ARG A 69 -5.35 19.14 -9.81
C ARG A 69 -4.64 18.33 -8.73
N ILE A 70 -3.69 17.49 -9.16
CA ILE A 70 -2.74 16.83 -8.26
C ILE A 70 -1.75 17.85 -7.70
N LEU A 71 -1.61 17.87 -6.37
CA LEU A 71 -0.70 18.75 -5.65
C LEU A 71 0.53 17.96 -5.22
N ILE A 72 1.71 18.51 -5.50
CA ILE A 72 2.99 17.91 -5.10
C ILE A 72 3.40 18.58 -3.78
N PRO A 73 3.55 17.83 -2.67
CA PRO A 73 4.04 18.37 -1.41
C PRO A 73 5.40 19.05 -1.57
N SER A 74 5.55 20.27 -1.03
CA SER A 74 6.82 21.00 -0.99
C SER A 74 7.75 20.48 0.10
N ARG A 75 7.19 19.88 1.15
CA ARG A 75 7.91 19.26 2.26
C ARG A 75 7.19 18.00 2.72
N LEU A 76 7.95 16.96 3.06
CA LEU A 76 7.45 15.74 3.70
C LEU A 76 8.28 15.40 4.93
N VAL A 77 7.58 14.95 5.97
CA VAL A 77 8.14 14.41 7.21
C VAL A 77 7.58 13.01 7.37
N PHE A 78 8.46 12.01 7.34
CA PHE A 78 8.11 10.61 7.52
C PHE A 78 8.39 10.17 8.96
N LYS A 79 7.49 9.38 9.53
CA LYS A 79 7.65 8.76 10.84
C LYS A 79 7.44 7.25 10.75
N TYR A 80 8.20 6.50 11.54
CA TYR A 80 7.99 5.08 11.79
C TYR A 80 7.71 4.88 13.29
N ASN A 81 6.55 4.30 13.62
CA ASN A 81 6.06 4.16 15.00
C ASN A 81 6.18 5.47 15.82
N GLY A 82 5.78 6.58 15.19
CA GLY A 82 5.81 7.91 15.79
C GLY A 82 7.20 8.59 15.84
N THR A 83 8.28 7.87 15.54
CA THR A 83 9.63 8.45 15.50
C THR A 83 9.93 9.04 14.13
N GLU A 84 10.35 10.30 14.08
CA GLU A 84 10.73 10.99 12.84
C GLU A 84 11.99 10.41 12.20
N LEU A 85 11.91 10.23 10.88
CA LEU A 85 13.00 9.73 10.05
C LEU A 85 13.79 10.90 9.47
N ALA A 86 15.09 10.94 9.76
CA ALA A 86 16.05 11.84 9.14
C ALA A 86 16.81 11.11 8.02
N PHE A 87 17.22 11.85 7.00
CA PHE A 87 17.85 11.29 5.79
C PHE A 87 19.15 12.02 5.46
N GLY A 88 20.15 11.26 5.03
CA GLY A 88 21.39 11.78 4.46
C GLY A 88 21.21 12.34 3.04
N GLU A 89 22.32 12.79 2.45
CA GLU A 89 22.35 13.33 1.08
C GLU A 89 22.00 12.26 0.02
N ASP A 90 22.35 11.00 0.27
CA ASP A 90 22.01 9.84 -0.55
C ASP A 90 20.54 9.38 -0.39
N GLY A 91 19.79 10.08 0.46
CA GLY A 91 18.41 9.77 0.82
C GLY A 91 18.28 8.60 1.79
N LEU A 92 19.35 7.93 2.22
CA LEU A 92 19.24 6.85 3.21
C LEU A 92 18.94 7.41 4.60
N CYS A 93 18.10 6.68 5.34
CA CYS A 93 17.75 7.03 6.71
C CYS A 93 19.00 6.99 7.61
N ASN A 94 19.20 8.02 8.42
CA ASN A 94 20.30 8.12 9.39
C ASN A 94 19.82 8.26 10.85
N THR A 95 18.51 8.13 11.11
CA THR A 95 17.97 8.00 12.47
C THR A 95 18.53 6.73 13.12
N GLU A 96 19.10 6.84 14.32
CA GLU A 96 19.90 5.81 15.02
C GLU A 96 19.33 4.38 14.95
N GLN A 97 18.06 4.20 15.30
CA GLN A 97 17.39 2.90 15.32
C GLN A 97 16.92 2.39 13.93
N PHE A 98 17.01 3.23 12.90
CA PHE A 98 16.50 2.97 11.55
C PHE A 98 17.55 3.20 10.45
N VAL A 99 18.84 3.23 10.79
CA VAL A 99 19.91 3.51 9.84
C VAL A 99 19.86 2.54 8.66
N GLY A 100 19.68 3.09 7.46
CA GLY A 100 19.58 2.33 6.22
C GLY A 100 18.33 1.45 6.09
N MET A 101 17.35 1.54 7.00
CA MET A 101 16.09 0.80 6.90
C MET A 101 15.14 1.39 5.86
N PHE A 102 15.23 2.71 5.67
CA PHE A 102 14.39 3.47 4.74
C PHE A 102 15.24 4.36 3.84
N LYS A 103 14.67 4.75 2.69
CA LYS A 103 15.25 5.73 1.77
C LYS A 103 14.19 6.73 1.32
N ARG A 104 14.49 8.02 1.45
CA ARG A 104 13.74 9.09 0.81
C ARG A 104 14.09 9.12 -0.68
N VAL A 105 13.13 8.81 -1.52
CA VAL A 105 13.27 8.81 -2.98
C VAL A 105 12.59 10.05 -3.53
N THR A 106 13.32 10.88 -4.27
CA THR A 106 12.77 12.05 -4.97
C THR A 106 12.56 11.73 -6.45
N GLY A 107 11.54 12.33 -7.07
CA GLY A 107 11.24 12.14 -8.49
C GLY A 107 10.71 10.75 -8.85
N TYR A 108 10.13 10.04 -7.90
CA TYR A 108 9.45 8.78 -8.19
C TYR A 108 8.17 9.06 -8.98
N ASN A 109 8.06 8.51 -10.19
CA ASN A 109 6.95 8.77 -11.09
C ASN A 109 5.70 7.99 -10.67
N VAL A 110 4.69 8.73 -10.21
CA VAL A 110 3.39 8.18 -9.82
C VAL A 110 2.40 8.43 -10.94
N SER A 111 1.77 7.36 -11.43
CA SER A 111 0.66 7.50 -12.37
C SER A 111 -0.63 7.82 -11.62
N VAL A 112 -1.24 8.95 -11.96
CA VAL A 112 -2.55 9.41 -11.50
C VAL A 112 -3.28 10.02 -12.71
N ASP A 113 -4.51 9.62 -13.00
CA ASP A 113 -5.32 10.15 -14.10
C ASP A 113 -4.67 9.97 -15.49
N SER A 114 -3.94 8.85 -15.67
CA SER A 114 -3.09 8.60 -16.86
C SER A 114 -1.98 9.64 -17.11
N GLN A 115 -1.72 10.51 -16.14
CA GLN A 115 -0.58 11.42 -16.10
C GLN A 115 0.45 10.92 -15.11
N SER A 116 1.72 11.30 -15.33
CA SER A 116 2.82 10.93 -14.45
C SER A 116 3.30 12.14 -13.68
N TYR A 117 3.38 12.01 -12.36
CA TYR A 117 3.82 13.07 -11.45
C TYR A 117 5.09 12.64 -10.70
N PRO A 118 6.15 13.47 -10.69
CA PRO A 118 7.35 13.20 -9.91
C PRO A 118 7.08 13.49 -8.44
N MET A 119 6.94 12.44 -7.63
CA MET A 119 6.65 12.54 -6.20
C MET A 119 7.88 12.20 -5.35
N THR A 120 7.86 12.66 -4.10
CA THR A 120 8.78 12.18 -3.07
C THR A 120 8.11 11.06 -2.28
N GLY A 121 8.81 9.96 -2.05
CA GLY A 121 8.30 8.80 -1.31
C GLY A 121 9.31 8.22 -0.33
N LEU A 122 8.81 7.37 0.57
CA LEU A 122 9.60 6.61 1.54
C LEU A 122 9.68 5.16 1.10
N ARG A 123 10.84 4.73 0.62
CA ARG A 123 11.10 3.34 0.24
C ARG A 123 11.56 2.55 1.45
N VAL A 124 11.01 1.35 1.62
CA VAL A 124 11.54 0.35 2.53
C VAL A 124 12.78 -0.28 1.90
N VAL A 125 13.91 -0.24 2.60
CA VAL A 125 15.20 -0.73 2.08
C VAL A 125 15.55 -2.09 2.67
N LYS A 126 15.22 -2.31 3.95
CA LYS A 126 15.53 -3.54 4.67
C LYS A 126 14.30 -4.22 5.24
N ASN A 127 14.44 -5.48 5.65
CA ASN A 127 13.38 -6.23 6.30
C ASN A 127 12.96 -5.55 7.61
N LEU A 128 11.66 -5.42 7.84
CA LEU A 128 11.13 -4.63 8.96
C LEU A 128 10.90 -5.47 10.22
N VAL A 129 10.73 -6.79 10.09
CA VAL A 129 10.53 -7.71 11.23
C VAL A 129 11.56 -7.53 12.36
N PRO A 130 12.88 -7.41 12.11
CA PRO A 130 13.86 -7.27 13.19
C PRO A 130 13.70 -6.00 14.02
N ILE A 131 13.20 -4.91 13.42
CA ILE A 131 13.02 -3.62 14.11
C ILE A 131 11.59 -3.43 14.65
N SER A 132 10.64 -4.25 14.22
CA SER A 132 9.23 -4.15 14.63
C SER A 132 8.95 -4.75 16.01
N GLY A 133 9.93 -5.47 16.58
CA GLY A 133 9.68 -6.26 17.79
C GLY A 133 8.65 -7.37 17.56
N TYR A 134 8.46 -7.80 16.30
CA TYR A 134 7.47 -8.80 15.88
C TYR A 134 6.00 -8.38 16.03
N ASP A 135 5.73 -7.08 16.13
CA ASP A 135 4.38 -6.51 16.15
C ASP A 135 4.10 -5.71 14.87
N ASN A 136 2.82 -5.41 14.63
CA ASN A 136 2.40 -4.50 13.57
C ASN A 136 2.90 -3.08 13.86
N ASP A 137 3.42 -2.45 12.82
CA ASP A 137 3.99 -1.11 12.88
C ASP A 137 3.15 -0.11 12.06
N ARG A 138 3.52 1.16 12.13
CA ARG A 138 2.82 2.23 11.43
C ARG A 138 3.78 3.23 10.82
N ILE A 139 3.56 3.56 9.55
CA ILE A 139 4.20 4.67 8.86
C ILE A 139 3.23 5.86 8.86
N THR A 140 3.75 7.03 9.23
CA THR A 140 2.98 8.28 9.22
C THR A 140 3.70 9.33 8.39
N VAL A 141 2.94 10.15 7.68
CA VAL A 141 3.44 11.21 6.80
C VAL A 141 2.71 12.52 7.10
N SER A 142 3.48 13.55 7.41
CA SER A 142 3.04 14.93 7.48
C SER A 142 3.79 15.76 6.46
N GLY A 143 3.35 16.98 6.17
CA GLY A 143 4.04 17.81 5.21
C GLY A 143 3.37 19.14 4.95
N GLU A 144 3.86 19.80 3.91
CA GLU A 144 3.38 21.09 3.43
C GLU A 144 3.12 21.01 1.93
N VAL A 145 2.13 21.76 1.46
CA VAL A 145 1.74 21.84 0.05
C VAL A 145 1.35 23.26 -0.32
N GLU A 146 1.64 23.67 -1.55
CA GLU A 146 1.30 25.00 -2.06
C GLU A 146 -0.07 25.03 -2.73
N ILE A 147 -0.95 25.92 -2.26
CA ILE A 147 -2.30 26.13 -2.79
C ILE A 147 -2.54 27.63 -2.95
N GLY A 148 -2.76 28.08 -4.19
CA GLY A 148 -3.02 29.50 -4.47
C GLY A 148 -1.91 30.45 -4.01
N GLY A 149 -0.65 29.98 -3.94
CA GLY A 149 0.48 30.76 -3.43
C GLY A 149 0.62 30.79 -1.91
N HIS A 150 -0.13 29.95 -1.19
CA HIS A 150 -0.03 29.77 0.24
C HIS A 150 0.43 28.35 0.58
N THR A 151 1.36 28.25 1.53
CA THR A 151 1.77 26.99 2.14
C THR A 151 0.71 26.50 3.13
N VAL A 152 0.25 25.27 2.95
CA VAL A 152 -0.73 24.60 3.83
C VAL A 152 -0.11 23.31 4.37
N SER A 153 -0.17 23.11 5.68
CA SER A 153 0.30 21.87 6.30
C SER A 153 -0.78 20.79 6.30
N PHE A 154 -0.36 19.55 6.12
CA PHE A 154 -1.17 18.36 6.41
C PHE A 154 -0.44 17.51 7.44
N ASN A 155 -1.21 16.79 8.27
CA ASN A 155 -0.65 16.07 9.40
C ASN A 155 -1.12 14.61 9.42
N GLU A 156 -0.17 13.72 9.67
CA GLU A 156 -0.37 12.35 10.12
C GLU A 156 -1.24 11.45 9.22
N LEU A 157 -1.11 11.60 7.90
CA LEU A 157 -1.58 10.58 6.96
C LEU A 157 -0.84 9.27 7.23
N ALA A 158 -1.52 8.12 7.28
CA ALA A 158 -0.88 6.90 7.74
C ALA A 158 -1.09 5.66 6.88
N THR A 159 -0.25 4.66 7.09
CA THR A 159 -0.46 3.30 6.58
C THR A 159 0.18 2.32 7.55
N ASP A 160 -0.43 1.15 7.70
CA ASP A 160 0.10 0.14 8.61
C ASP A 160 1.10 -0.76 7.90
N VAL A 161 2.05 -1.24 8.68
CA VAL A 161 3.01 -2.27 8.30
C VAL A 161 2.62 -3.53 9.06
N VAL A 162 2.14 -4.54 8.34
CA VAL A 162 1.66 -5.78 8.95
C VAL A 162 2.82 -6.76 9.10
N ILE A 163 3.06 -7.20 10.33
CA ILE A 163 4.07 -8.20 10.66
C ILE A 163 3.36 -9.43 11.20
N GLN A 164 3.62 -10.59 10.60
CA GLN A 164 2.89 -11.82 10.94
C GLN A 164 3.81 -13.03 11.08
N GLU A 165 3.62 -13.82 12.14
CA GLU A 165 4.32 -15.10 12.30
C GLU A 165 3.75 -16.13 11.31
N SER A 166 4.64 -16.75 10.53
CA SER A 166 4.36 -17.91 9.68
C SER A 166 4.81 -19.18 10.40
N SER A 167 4.05 -20.26 10.22
CA SER A 167 4.38 -21.58 10.79
C SER A 167 5.52 -22.31 10.04
N GLY A 168 6.16 -21.68 9.04
CA GLY A 168 7.33 -22.21 8.32
C GLY A 168 7.06 -23.38 7.37
N LYS A 169 5.81 -23.84 7.27
CA LYS A 169 5.34 -24.86 6.32
C LYS A 169 4.24 -24.34 5.39
N GLN A 170 3.95 -23.05 5.44
CA GLN A 170 2.79 -22.46 4.79
C GLN A 170 3.16 -21.89 3.43
N TYR A 171 2.16 -21.97 2.54
CA TYR A 171 2.14 -21.13 1.38
C TYR A 171 1.66 -19.75 1.84
N GLU A 172 2.32 -18.68 1.40
CA GLU A 172 1.89 -17.31 1.63
C GLU A 172 1.40 -16.69 0.32
N LEU A 173 0.24 -16.03 0.34
CA LEU A 173 -0.35 -15.41 -0.85
C LEU A 173 -0.51 -13.92 -0.62
N PHE A 174 0.22 -13.13 -1.41
CA PHE A 174 0.13 -11.68 -1.39
C PHE A 174 -0.60 -11.16 -2.62
N ILE A 175 -1.38 -10.10 -2.42
CA ILE A 175 -2.03 -9.38 -3.51
C ILE A 175 -1.40 -7.99 -3.60
N THR A 176 -0.93 -7.64 -4.80
CA THR A 176 -0.40 -6.31 -5.14
C THR A 176 -1.33 -5.63 -6.13
N SER A 177 -1.25 -4.30 -6.22
CA SER A 177 -1.93 -3.51 -7.25
C SER A 177 -0.92 -2.69 -8.05
N ASP A 178 -1.16 -2.51 -9.35
CA ASP A 178 -0.35 -1.68 -10.25
C ASP A 178 -0.51 -0.17 -10.01
N LYS A 179 -1.62 0.24 -9.39
CA LYS A 179 -1.96 1.63 -9.09
C LYS A 179 -2.12 1.89 -7.59
N GLY A 180 -1.54 1.04 -6.76
CA GLY A 180 -1.84 1.01 -5.33
C GLY A 180 -3.30 0.61 -5.06
N THR A 181 -3.82 0.87 -3.86
CA THR A 181 -5.14 0.37 -3.44
C THR A 181 -6.30 1.31 -3.75
N GLN A 182 -6.15 2.26 -4.66
CA GLN A 182 -7.13 3.34 -4.81
C GLN A 182 -7.41 3.67 -6.28
N ILE A 183 -8.70 3.82 -6.59
CA ILE A 183 -9.23 4.32 -7.86
C ILE A 183 -9.67 5.76 -7.63
N ILE A 184 -9.25 6.68 -8.49
CA ILE A 184 -9.45 8.12 -8.26
C ILE A 184 -10.30 8.74 -9.37
N ASN A 185 -10.48 8.06 -10.50
CA ASN A 185 -11.41 8.47 -11.55
C ASN A 185 -12.43 7.36 -11.88
N PRO A 186 -13.65 7.71 -12.30
CA PRO A 186 -14.68 6.71 -12.60
C PRO A 186 -14.31 5.80 -13.78
N SER A 187 -13.42 6.26 -14.67
CA SER A 187 -12.94 5.48 -15.83
C SER A 187 -11.69 4.66 -15.53
N GLU A 188 -11.11 4.76 -14.34
CA GLU A 188 -9.91 4.02 -13.99
C GLU A 188 -10.21 2.56 -13.68
N VAL A 189 -9.25 1.73 -14.09
CA VAL A 189 -9.18 0.31 -13.75
C VAL A 189 -7.82 0.07 -13.15
N LEU A 190 -7.75 -0.62 -12.02
CA LEU A 190 -6.52 -1.15 -11.47
C LEU A 190 -6.43 -2.65 -11.68
N THR A 191 -5.21 -3.15 -11.74
CA THR A 191 -4.91 -4.56 -11.91
C THR A 191 -4.29 -5.10 -10.62
N LEU A 192 -5.03 -6.00 -9.98
CA LEU A 192 -4.54 -6.80 -8.88
C LEU A 192 -3.72 -7.98 -9.41
N LYS A 193 -2.63 -8.33 -8.74
CA LYS A 193 -1.78 -9.49 -9.02
C LYS A 193 -1.61 -10.34 -7.77
N ALA A 194 -1.83 -11.64 -7.89
CA ALA A 194 -1.54 -12.60 -6.83
C ALA A 194 -0.11 -13.14 -6.97
N SER A 195 0.62 -13.20 -5.87
CA SER A 195 1.96 -13.78 -5.78
C SER A 195 1.99 -14.80 -4.65
N LEU A 196 2.20 -16.07 -5.01
CA LEU A 196 2.24 -17.20 -4.08
C LEU A 196 3.69 -17.54 -3.74
N TYR A 197 3.97 -17.74 -2.46
CA TYR A 197 5.29 -18.08 -1.94
C TYR A 197 5.22 -19.41 -1.19
N SER A 198 6.33 -20.12 -1.13
CA SER A 198 6.51 -21.28 -0.25
C SER A 198 7.87 -21.19 0.43
N GLY A 199 7.87 -21.14 1.77
CA GLY A 199 9.11 -21.11 2.54
C GLY A 199 10.00 -19.89 2.25
N GLY A 200 9.39 -18.78 1.82
CA GLY A 200 10.05 -17.53 1.42
C GLY A 200 10.23 -17.34 -0.08
N ASP A 201 10.14 -18.40 -0.88
CA ASP A 201 10.46 -18.35 -2.31
C ASP A 201 9.20 -18.14 -3.17
N LEU A 202 9.27 -17.24 -4.15
CA LEU A 202 8.19 -16.99 -5.11
C LEU A 202 7.96 -18.21 -6.01
N ILE A 203 6.72 -18.67 -6.09
CA ILE A 203 6.29 -19.74 -7.00
C ILE A 203 5.93 -19.12 -8.36
N ASN A 204 6.81 -19.28 -9.33
CA ASN A 204 6.61 -18.74 -10.69
C ASN A 204 5.75 -19.63 -11.59
N ASP A 205 5.73 -20.95 -11.36
CA ASP A 205 4.87 -21.90 -12.05
C ASP A 205 3.90 -22.52 -11.04
N LEU A 206 2.61 -22.23 -11.23
CA LEU A 206 1.55 -22.69 -10.31
C LEU A 206 1.20 -24.16 -10.51
N GLY A 207 1.56 -24.81 -11.63
CA GLY A 207 1.29 -26.21 -11.88
C GLY A 207 -0.18 -26.60 -11.64
N ASN A 208 -0.43 -27.43 -10.62
CA ASN A 208 -1.77 -27.88 -10.22
C ASN A 208 -2.49 -26.96 -9.22
N ILE A 209 -1.94 -25.78 -8.94
CA ILE A 209 -2.53 -24.77 -8.04
C ILE A 209 -3.42 -23.85 -8.87
N THR A 210 -4.67 -23.71 -8.46
CA THR A 210 -5.63 -22.78 -9.07
C THR A 210 -5.83 -21.58 -8.15
N LEU A 211 -5.77 -20.37 -8.71
CA LEU A 211 -6.16 -19.15 -8.00
C LEU A 211 -7.67 -18.96 -8.09
N GLN A 212 -8.30 -18.54 -6.99
CA GLN A 212 -9.73 -18.25 -6.94
C GLN A 212 -9.92 -16.86 -6.33
N TRP A 213 -10.28 -15.89 -7.17
CA TRP A 213 -10.53 -14.52 -6.75
C TRP A 213 -11.99 -14.29 -6.42
N LYS A 214 -12.22 -13.56 -5.35
CA LYS A 214 -13.55 -13.23 -4.85
C LYS A 214 -13.63 -11.78 -4.38
N LYS A 215 -14.73 -11.12 -4.71
CA LYS A 215 -15.18 -9.89 -4.06
C LYS A 215 -15.88 -10.25 -2.75
N GLN A 216 -15.56 -9.53 -1.69
CA GLN A 216 -16.23 -9.66 -0.39
C GLN A 216 -17.29 -8.56 -0.31
N LEU A 217 -18.55 -8.91 -0.62
CA LEU A 217 -19.67 -7.98 -0.63
C LEU A 217 -20.51 -8.12 0.64
N PRO A 218 -21.31 -7.11 1.03
CA PRO A 218 -22.25 -7.24 2.14
C PRO A 218 -23.23 -8.41 1.99
N SER A 219 -23.56 -8.77 0.74
CA SER A 219 -24.44 -9.89 0.40
C SER A 219 -23.75 -11.26 0.35
N GLY A 220 -22.42 -11.31 0.56
CA GLY A 220 -21.60 -12.53 0.52
C GLY A 220 -20.44 -12.45 -0.46
N GLU A 221 -19.79 -13.60 -0.67
CA GLU A 221 -18.67 -13.69 -1.62
C GLU A 221 -19.19 -13.78 -3.07
N ALA A 222 -18.62 -12.98 -3.98
CA ALA A 222 -18.88 -13.07 -5.42
C ALA A 222 -17.60 -13.42 -6.19
N ASN A 223 -17.68 -14.38 -7.10
CA ASN A 223 -16.53 -14.82 -7.90
C ASN A 223 -16.06 -13.72 -8.86
N LEU A 224 -14.75 -13.51 -8.93
CA LEU A 224 -14.12 -12.53 -9.80
C LEU A 224 -13.34 -13.19 -10.96
N GLY A 225 -12.70 -14.33 -10.70
CA GLY A 225 -11.97 -15.08 -11.73
C GLY A 225 -10.88 -15.99 -11.17
N THR A 226 -10.10 -16.59 -12.07
CA THR A 226 -9.04 -17.55 -11.72
C THR A 226 -7.66 -17.22 -12.30
N GLN A 227 -7.55 -16.10 -13.01
CA GLN A 227 -6.30 -15.65 -13.62
C GLN A 227 -5.29 -15.16 -12.58
N GLY A 228 -4.00 -15.12 -12.93
CA GLY A 228 -2.94 -14.56 -12.07
C GLY A 228 -3.14 -13.09 -11.69
N THR A 229 -3.93 -12.37 -12.50
CA THR A 229 -4.31 -10.98 -12.29
C THR A 229 -5.81 -10.79 -12.42
N GLN A 230 -6.36 -9.78 -11.75
CA GLN A 230 -7.76 -9.36 -11.87
C GLN A 230 -7.87 -7.86 -11.99
N ASN A 231 -8.75 -7.40 -12.87
CA ASN A 231 -9.05 -5.99 -13.02
C ASN A 231 -10.20 -5.61 -12.08
N ILE A 232 -10.06 -4.46 -11.41
CA ILE A 232 -11.11 -3.83 -10.61
C ILE A 232 -11.34 -2.44 -11.19
N ALA A 233 -12.58 -2.16 -11.59
CA ALA A 233 -13.02 -0.84 -12.07
C ALA A 233 -13.69 -0.05 -10.94
N ALA A 234 -13.83 1.27 -11.10
CA ALA A 234 -14.50 2.13 -10.10
C ALA A 234 -15.89 1.60 -9.73
N ASN A 235 -16.70 1.29 -10.75
CA ASN A 235 -18.07 0.78 -10.59
C ASN A 235 -18.18 -0.60 -9.91
N ASP A 236 -17.06 -1.29 -9.66
CA ASP A 236 -17.04 -2.52 -8.88
C ASP A 236 -17.04 -2.26 -7.36
N ILE A 237 -16.84 -1.01 -6.95
CA ILE A 237 -16.55 -0.58 -5.58
C ILE A 237 -17.62 0.41 -5.14
N ASP A 238 -18.14 0.24 -3.93
CA ASP A 238 -19.04 1.20 -3.28
C ASP A 238 -18.29 1.81 -2.08
N GLY A 239 -17.47 2.83 -2.36
CA GLY A 239 -16.50 3.44 -1.44
C GLY A 239 -15.28 2.56 -1.11
N SER A 240 -15.50 1.31 -0.71
CA SER A 240 -14.42 0.32 -0.51
C SER A 240 -14.85 -1.10 -0.86
N LEU A 241 -13.90 -1.89 -1.35
CA LEU A 241 -14.08 -3.29 -1.73
C LEU A 241 -12.93 -4.13 -1.19
N VAL A 242 -13.24 -5.13 -0.38
CA VAL A 242 -12.27 -6.15 -0.02
C VAL A 242 -12.26 -7.23 -1.11
N VAL A 243 -11.09 -7.47 -1.69
CA VAL A 243 -10.85 -8.55 -2.65
C VAL A 243 -9.98 -9.61 -1.98
N SER A 244 -10.36 -10.87 -2.14
CA SER A 244 -9.56 -12.01 -1.67
C SER A 244 -9.15 -12.91 -2.82
N CYS A 245 -8.01 -13.56 -2.69
CA CYS A 245 -7.56 -14.63 -3.57
C CYS A 245 -7.25 -15.86 -2.71
N GLU A 246 -7.71 -17.04 -3.14
CA GLU A 246 -7.37 -18.33 -2.54
C GLU A 246 -6.51 -19.12 -3.54
N ALA A 247 -5.37 -19.63 -3.09
CA ALA A 247 -4.62 -20.64 -3.82
C ALA A 247 -5.15 -22.03 -3.42
N VAL A 248 -5.64 -22.79 -4.39
CA VAL A 248 -6.28 -24.08 -4.18
C VAL A 248 -5.47 -25.18 -4.85
N GLN A 249 -5.08 -26.19 -4.07
CA GLN A 249 -4.40 -27.38 -4.56
C GLN A 249 -5.17 -28.61 -4.09
N ASN A 250 -5.51 -29.53 -5.00
CA ASN A 250 -6.26 -30.75 -4.68
C ASN A 250 -7.57 -30.47 -3.89
N ALA A 251 -8.33 -29.47 -4.32
CA ALA A 251 -9.56 -28.99 -3.68
C ALA A 251 -9.41 -28.47 -2.23
N LYS A 252 -8.18 -28.19 -1.78
CA LYS A 252 -7.90 -27.56 -0.49
C LYS A 252 -7.30 -26.18 -0.69
N VAL A 253 -7.78 -25.21 0.08
CA VAL A 253 -7.15 -23.89 0.17
C VAL A 253 -5.82 -24.04 0.91
N ILE A 254 -4.73 -23.72 0.22
CA ILE A 254 -3.36 -23.82 0.77
C ILE A 254 -2.82 -22.45 1.20
N ALA A 255 -3.35 -21.35 0.64
CA ALA A 255 -3.08 -19.99 1.06
C ALA A 255 -4.26 -19.07 0.72
N LYS A 256 -4.41 -17.97 1.47
CA LYS A 256 -5.39 -16.93 1.20
C LYS A 256 -4.75 -15.56 1.39
N GLY A 257 -4.97 -14.67 0.44
CA GLY A 257 -4.55 -13.27 0.49
C GLY A 257 -5.77 -12.34 0.42
N PHE A 258 -5.62 -11.13 0.95
CA PHE A 258 -6.64 -10.07 0.91
C PHE A 258 -6.01 -8.75 0.52
N ILE A 259 -6.79 -7.89 -0.13
CA ILE A 259 -6.48 -6.48 -0.37
C ILE A 259 -7.78 -5.67 -0.30
N THR A 260 -7.72 -4.46 0.25
CA THR A 260 -8.84 -3.52 0.15
C THR A 260 -8.52 -2.52 -0.94
N VAL A 261 -9.51 -2.27 -1.79
CA VAL A 261 -9.47 -1.26 -2.84
C VAL A 261 -10.50 -0.18 -2.50
N PHE A 262 -10.14 1.08 -2.67
CA PHE A 262 -11.01 2.22 -2.39
C PHE A 262 -11.39 2.90 -3.70
N ASP A 263 -12.65 3.30 -3.79
CA ASP A 263 -13.09 4.23 -4.81
C ASP A 263 -13.18 5.62 -4.20
N LEU A 264 -12.29 6.49 -4.65
CA LEU A 264 -12.22 7.91 -4.29
C LEU A 264 -12.61 8.79 -5.49
N SER A 265 -13.17 8.20 -6.55
CA SER A 265 -13.60 8.92 -7.74
C SER A 265 -14.92 9.67 -7.53
N ASP A 266 -15.72 9.22 -6.57
CA ASP A 266 -16.89 9.96 -6.13
C ASP A 266 -16.47 11.21 -5.36
N PRO A 267 -17.09 12.37 -5.61
CA PRO A 267 -16.87 13.54 -4.78
C PRO A 267 -17.27 13.21 -3.35
N ILE A 268 -16.31 13.26 -2.43
CA ILE A 268 -16.59 13.22 -0.99
C ILE A 268 -17.38 14.50 -0.67
N LEU A 269 -18.71 14.39 -0.68
CA LEU A 269 -19.58 15.42 -0.14
C LEU A 269 -19.33 15.46 1.36
N ALA A 270 -18.53 16.41 1.81
CA ALA A 270 -18.52 16.81 3.21
C ALA A 270 -19.95 17.28 3.53
N ALA A 271 -20.73 16.42 4.19
CA ALA A 271 -21.95 16.84 4.84
C ALA A 271 -21.53 17.73 6.01
N PHE A 272 -21.72 19.04 5.84
CA PHE A 272 -21.64 20.03 6.92
C PHE A 272 -22.94 20.00 7.73
#